data_AF-A0A960ERP4-F1
#
_entry.id   AF-A0A960ERP4-F1
#
_cell.length_a   1.000
_cell.length_b   1.000
_cell.length_c   1.000
_cell.angle_alpha   90.00
_cell.angle_beta   90.00
_cell.angle_gamma   90.00
#
_symmetry.space_group_name_H-M   'P 1'
#
loop_
_entity.id
_entity.type
_entity.pdbx_description
1 polymer ?
#
loop_
_entity_poly.entity_id
_entity_poly.type
_entity_poly.pdbx_seq_one_letter_code
_entity_poly.pdbx_strand_id
1 'polypeptide(L)' 'MSVTVDLSPATLARIEAEAARRGVGIDAVIAELAEALPAATEPVTGHRFAFAGVAASGDGALSESYKAIRRDEFDS' A
#
# COMPACT_ATOMS: atom_id res chain seq x y z
N MET A 1 29.17 9.67 -0.47
CA MET A 1 28.57 10.06 -1.77
C MET A 1 27.44 11.03 -1.46
N SER A 2 27.40 12.20 -2.10
CA SER A 2 26.37 13.22 -1.85
C SER A 2 25.37 13.23 -3.01
N VAL A 3 24.07 13.31 -2.69
CA VAL A 3 22.99 13.40 -3.66
C VAL A 3 22.28 14.73 -3.45
N THR A 4 21.95 15.41 -4.53
CA THR A 4 21.14 16.63 -4.51
C THR A 4 19.76 16.29 -5.05
N VAL A 5 18.72 16.63 -4.31
CA VAL A 5 17.32 16.37 -4.66
C VAL A 5 16.59 17.69 -4.67
N ASP A 6 15.89 17.98 -5.76
CA ASP A 6 14.99 19.13 -5.82
C ASP A 6 13.65 18.76 -5.19
N LEU A 7 13.23 19.54 -4.20
CA LEU A 7 12.01 19.29 -3.43
C LEU A 7 11.11 20.51 -3.51
N SER A 8 9.80 20.27 -3.58
CA SER A 8 8.85 21.37 -3.46
C SER A 8 9.03 22.09 -2.11
N PRO A 9 8.80 23.41 -2.02
CA PRO A 9 8.97 24.16 -0.77
C PRO A 9 8.12 23.59 0.38
N ALA A 10 6.92 23.11 0.07
CA ALA A 10 6.03 22.50 1.06
C ALA A 10 6.58 21.16 1.58
N THR A 11 7.23 20.37 0.74
CA THR A 11 7.86 19.10 1.15
C THR A 11 9.04 19.37 2.07
N LEU A 12 9.91 20.32 1.70
CA LEU A 12 11.07 20.69 2.51
C LEU A 12 10.65 21.18 3.90
N ALA A 13 9.67 22.08 3.98
CA ALA A 13 9.16 22.60 5.25
C ALA A 13 8.61 21.50 6.18
N ARG A 14 7.99 20.44 5.63
CA ARG A 14 7.51 19.30 6.41
C ARG A 14 8.66 18.46 6.98
N ILE A 15 9.71 18.25 6.19
CA ILE A 15 10.90 17.51 6.64
C ILE A 15 11.63 18.30 7.72
N GLU A 16 11.78 19.62 7.54
CA GLU A 16 12.38 20.52 8.54
C GLU A 16 11.60 20.53 9.85
N ALA A 17 10.27 20.60 9.79
CA ALA A 17 9.42 20.54 10.97
C ALA A 17 9.56 19.20 11.72
N GLU A 18 9.68 18.08 10.98
CA GLU A 18 9.86 16.76 11.58
C GLU A 18 11.24 16.61 12.22
N ALA A 19 12.28 17.10 11.56
CA ALA A 19 13.64 17.15 12.08
C ALA A 19 13.69 17.97 13.39
N ALA A 20 13.06 19.15 13.40
CA ALA A 20 12.95 20.00 14.58
C ALA A 20 12.15 19.32 15.71
N ARG A 21 11.03 18.65 15.39
CA ARG A 21 10.21 17.93 16.38
C ARG A 21 10.99 16.83 17.09
N ARG A 22 11.88 16.12 16.37
CA ARG A 22 12.68 15.02 16.91
C ARG A 22 14.05 15.46 17.45
N GLY A 23 14.47 16.70 17.19
CA GLY A 23 15.81 17.19 17.53
C GLY A 23 16.92 16.51 16.74
N VAL A 24 16.64 16.06 15.51
CA VAL A 24 17.60 15.38 14.63
C VAL A 24 17.87 16.23 13.37
N GLY A 25 18.92 15.88 12.62
CA GLY A 25 19.21 16.50 11.33
C GLY A 25 18.26 16.03 10.22
N ILE A 26 18.09 16.87 9.19
CA ILE A 26 17.29 16.57 7.99
C ILE A 26 17.74 15.26 7.32
N ASP A 27 19.05 15.01 7.26
CA ASP A 27 19.62 13.80 6.65
C ASP A 27 19.15 12.52 7.33
N ALA A 28 18.97 12.52 8.65
CA ALA A 28 18.49 11.36 9.39
C ALA A 28 17.03 11.05 9.04
N VAL A 29 16.19 12.09 8.94
CA VAL A 29 14.79 11.95 8.51
C VAL A 29 14.71 11.44 7.08
N ILE A 30 15.55 11.95 6.17
CA ILE A 30 15.59 11.50 4.78
C ILE A 30 16.06 10.04 4.69
N ALA A 31 17.06 9.64 5.46
CA ALA A 31 17.55 8.26 5.50
C ALA A 31 16.46 7.28 5.97
N GLU A 32 15.75 7.59 7.05
CA GLU A 32 14.63 6.77 7.53
C GLU A 32 13.51 6.66 6.49
N LEU A 33 13.17 7.77 5.82
CA LEU A 33 12.16 7.76 4.75
C LEU A 33 12.62 6.91 3.57
N ALA A 34 13.90 6.98 3.20
CA ALA A 34 14.47 6.20 2.12
C ALA A 34 14.47 4.69 2.44
N GLU A 35 14.74 4.30 3.68
CA GLU A 35 14.63 2.91 4.14
C GLU A 35 13.19 2.38 4.12
N ALA A 36 12.21 3.26 4.34
CA ALA A 36 10.79 2.91 4.28
C ALA A 36 10.26 2.81 2.84
N LEU A 37 11.00 3.30 1.84
CA LEU A 37 10.61 3.10 0.44
C LEU A 37 10.71 1.61 0.09
N PRO A 38 9.76 1.08 -0.68
CA PRO A 38 9.88 -0.28 -1.17
C PRO A 38 11.19 -0.38 -1.97
N ALA A 39 11.98 -1.43 -1.69
CA ALA A 39 13.13 -1.76 -2.50
C ALA A 39 12.70 -1.74 -3.96
N ALA A 40 13.47 -1.06 -4.82
CA ALA A 40 13.13 -0.90 -6.24
C ALA A 40 12.74 -2.26 -6.80
N THR A 41 11.43 -2.45 -6.94
CA THR A 41 10.87 -3.73 -7.35
C THR A 41 11.46 -3.99 -8.73
N GLU A 42 12.09 -5.15 -8.92
CA GLU A 42 12.30 -5.68 -10.26
C GLU A 42 11.01 -5.45 -11.06
N PRO A 43 11.08 -5.05 -12.35
CA PRO A 43 9.89 -4.76 -13.13
C PRO A 43 8.94 -5.93 -12.95
N VAL A 44 7.76 -5.66 -12.38
CA VAL A 44 6.77 -6.67 -12.01
C VAL A 44 6.30 -7.34 -13.30
N THR A 45 7.04 -8.36 -13.71
CA THR A 45 6.70 -9.27 -14.80
C THR A 45 5.83 -10.34 -14.19
N GLY A 46 4.56 -9.97 -13.96
CA GLY A 46 3.59 -10.90 -13.42
C GLY A 46 2.46 -10.14 -12.76
N HIS A 47 1.31 -10.12 -13.43
CA HIS A 47 0.02 -9.70 -12.89
C HIS A 47 -0.15 -10.11 -11.41
N ARG A 48 0.10 -9.19 -10.48
CA ARG A 48 -0.30 -9.35 -9.09
C ARG A 48 -1.65 -8.69 -8.93
N PHE A 49 -2.66 -9.55 -8.90
CA PHE A 49 -4.06 -9.33 -8.61
C PHE A 49 -4.32 -8.01 -7.88
N ALA A 50 -4.99 -7.10 -8.61
CA ALA A 50 -5.57 -5.90 -8.06
C ALA A 50 -6.50 -6.26 -6.89
N PHE A 51 -6.50 -5.40 -5.88
CA PHE A 51 -7.42 -5.38 -4.75
C PHE A 51 -8.77 -6.07 -5.04
N ALA A 52 -9.03 -7.18 -4.35
CA ALA A 52 -10.39 -7.71 -4.24
C ALA A 52 -11.18 -6.76 -3.32
N GLY A 53 -11.77 -5.72 -3.91
CA GLY A 53 -12.81 -4.95 -3.26
C GLY A 53 -13.97 -5.88 -2.92
N VAL A 54 -14.15 -6.16 -1.63
CA VAL A 54 -15.42 -6.68 -1.14
C VAL A 54 -16.48 -5.65 -1.50
N ALA A 55 -17.52 -6.09 -2.21
CA ALA A 55 -18.61 -5.31 -2.81
C ALA A 55 -18.38 -4.79 -4.23
N ALA A 56 -18.27 -5.71 -5.18
CA ALA A 56 -18.84 -5.49 -6.50
C ALA A 56 -19.70 -6.71 -6.86
N SER A 57 -21.02 -6.54 -6.74
CA SER A 57 -22.03 -7.46 -7.26
C SER A 57 -21.71 -7.77 -8.73
N GLY A 58 -21.28 -8.99 -9.01
CA GLY A 58 -20.84 -9.40 -10.33
C GLY A 58 -20.80 -10.92 -10.46
N ASP A 59 -21.84 -11.42 -11.12
CA ASP A 59 -22.12 -12.79 -11.57
C ASP A 59 -22.34 -13.87 -10.50
N GLY A 60 -23.59 -14.33 -10.42
CA GLY A 60 -24.17 -15.14 -9.34
C GLY A 60 -23.73 -16.61 -9.32
N ALA A 61 -22.46 -16.90 -9.53
CA ALA A 61 -21.90 -18.22 -9.28
C ALA A 61 -21.54 -18.33 -7.78
N LEU A 62 -22.53 -18.69 -6.98
CA LEU A 62 -22.32 -19.07 -5.57
C LEU A 62 -21.31 -20.22 -5.49
N SER A 63 -20.44 -20.18 -4.48
CA SER A 63 -19.50 -21.28 -4.21
C SER A 63 -20.27 -22.58 -3.97
N GLU A 64 -19.67 -23.73 -4.34
CA GLU A 64 -20.28 -25.06 -4.13
C GLU A 64 -20.69 -25.28 -2.67
N SER A 65 -19.92 -24.74 -1.72
CA SER A 65 -20.23 -24.76 -0.29
C SER A 65 -21.54 -24.04 0.03
N TYR A 66 -21.79 -22.88 -0.58
CA TYR A 66 -23.04 -22.14 -0.39
C TYR A 66 -24.23 -22.83 -1.07
N LYS A 67 -24.03 -23.44 -2.25
CA LYS A 67 -25.07 -24.23 -2.92
C LYS A 67 -25.51 -25.43 -2.07
N ALA A 68 -24.57 -26.08 -1.38
CA ALA A 68 -24.87 -27.21 -0.50
C ALA A 68 -25.73 -26.78 0.70
N ILE A 69 -25.37 -25.68 1.38
CA ILE A 69 -26.14 -25.13 2.52
C ILE A 69 -27.57 -24.77 2.08
N ARG A 70 -27.70 -24.07 0.95
CA ARG A 70 -29.02 -23.65 0.46
C ARG A 70 -29.92 -24.83 0.07
N ARG A 71 -29.33 -25.93 -0.43
CA ARG A 71 -30.08 -27.14 -0.78
C ARG A 71 -30.61 -27.84 0.47
N ASP A 72 -29.82 -27.88 1.53
CA ASP A 72 -30.21 -28.47 2.82
C ASP A 72 -31.31 -27.68 3.52
N GLU A 73 -31.32 -26.35 3.36
CA GLU A 73 -32.26 -25.44 4.03
C GLU A 73 -33.64 -25.36 3.37
N PHE A 74 -33.75 -25.66 2.07
CA PHE A 74 -35.00 -25.47 1.30
C PHE A 74 -35.63 -26.74 0.70
N ASP A 75 -34.93 -27.88 0.68
CA ASP A 75 -35.47 -29.17 0.21
C ASP A 75 -35.81 -30.15 1.36
N SER A 76 -35.98 -29.66 2.60
CA SER A 76 -36.44 -30.45 3.75
C SER A 76 -37.87 -30.14 4.20
#